data_AF-A0A932T9C4-F1
#
_entry.id   AF-A0A932T9C4-F1
#
_cell.length_a   1.000
_cell.length_b   1.000
_cell.length_c   1.000
_cell.angle_alpha   90.00
_cell.angle_beta   90.00
_cell.angle_gamma   90.00
#
_symmetry.space_group_name_H-M   'P 1'
#
loop_
_entity.id
_entity.type
_entity.pdbx_description
1 polymer ?
#
loop_
_entity_poly.entity_id
_entity_poly.type
_entity_poly.pdbx_seq_one_letter_code
_entity_poly.pdbx_strand_id
1 'polypeptide(L)'
;MQTFIILIIIGVCAGILSGLVGVGGGILIVPALVFFLGFSQKMAQGTSLGILLLPVGILGVMEYYKQGYVDIKIVLLISLGFIIGSLFGSKIALSLSNDTIKKAFALVMVLVGLKILFLDKKIQEKANTGTNTPKVDSTGK
;
A
#
# COMPACT_ATOMS: atom_id res chain seq x y z
N MET A 1 14.19 5.69 25.47
CA MET A 1 13.60 4.33 25.66
C MET A 1 12.16 4.26 25.16
N GLN A 2 11.29 5.22 25.52
CA GLN A 2 9.90 5.28 25.06
C GLN A 2 9.73 5.32 23.52
N THR A 3 10.55 6.09 22.80
CA THR A 3 10.51 6.18 21.32
C THR A 3 10.73 4.83 20.63
N PHE A 4 11.63 4.00 21.16
CA PHE A 4 11.92 2.67 20.60
C PHE A 4 10.71 1.74 20.69
N ILE A 5 10.01 1.76 21.81
CA ILE A 5 8.80 0.94 22.02
C ILE A 5 7.71 1.37 21.02
N ILE A 6 7.51 2.67 20.83
CA ILE A 6 6.53 3.20 19.88
C ILE A 6 6.87 2.78 18.44
N LEU A 7 8.13 2.85 18.03
CA LEU A 7 8.57 2.44 16.69
C LEU A 7 8.32 0.94 16.45
N ILE A 8 8.59 0.09 17.43
CA ILE A 8 8.35 -1.36 17.33
C ILE A 8 6.86 -1.65 17.17
N ILE A 9 6.01 -1.02 17.98
CA ILE A 9 4.55 -1.20 17.91
C ILE A 9 4.03 -0.75 16.54
N ILE A 10 4.44 0.43 16.07
CA ILE A 10 4.06 0.93 14.73
C ILE A 10 4.50 -0.06 13.65
N GLY A 11 5.73 -0.56 13.72
CA GLY A 11 6.27 -1.53 12.75
C GLY A 11 5.49 -2.83 12.72
N VAL A 12 5.16 -3.41 13.88
CA VAL A 12 4.38 -4.65 13.99
C VAL A 12 2.97 -4.46 13.44
N CYS A 13 2.24 -3.43 13.91
CA CYS A 13 0.89 -3.17 13.44
C CYS A 13 0.88 -2.91 11.93
N ALA A 14 1.78 -2.06 11.43
CA ALA A 14 1.84 -1.75 10.01
C ALA A 14 2.24 -2.94 9.15
N GLY A 15 3.13 -3.82 9.63
CA GLY A 15 3.49 -5.06 8.95
C GLY A 15 2.30 -6.01 8.80
N ILE A 16 1.56 -6.24 9.88
CA ILE A 16 0.35 -7.08 9.88
C ILE A 16 -0.69 -6.52 8.89
N LEU A 17 -0.99 -5.22 9.00
CA LEU A 17 -1.95 -4.55 8.11
C LEU A 17 -1.49 -4.55 6.65
N SER A 18 -0.19 -4.36 6.40
CA SER A 18 0.37 -4.41 5.06
C SER A 18 0.22 -5.80 4.43
N GLY A 19 0.41 -6.86 5.21
CA GLY A 19 0.20 -8.24 4.77
C GLY A 19 -1.28 -8.57 4.53
N LEU A 20 -2.18 -8.08 5.37
CA LEU A 20 -3.62 -8.34 5.25
C LEU A 20 -4.30 -7.59 4.11
N VAL A 21 -3.94 -6.31 3.91
CA VAL A 21 -4.64 -5.40 2.98
C VAL A 21 -3.87 -5.25 1.65
N GLY A 22 -2.58 -5.59 1.62
CA GLY A 22 -1.74 -5.49 0.40
C GLY A 22 -1.41 -4.06 -0.05
N VAL A 23 -1.93 -3.03 0.63
CA VAL A 23 -1.77 -1.61 0.24
C VAL A 23 -0.40 -1.02 0.60
N GLY A 24 0.43 -1.76 1.35
CA GLY A 24 1.65 -1.21 1.94
C GLY A 24 1.29 -0.29 3.11
N GLY A 25 1.63 -0.65 4.35
CA GLY A 25 1.20 0.02 5.59
C GLY A 25 1.53 1.53 5.74
N GLY A 26 1.99 2.22 4.69
CA GLY A 26 2.42 3.61 4.68
C GLY A 26 1.31 4.61 4.95
N ILE A 27 0.07 4.25 4.63
CA ILE A 27 -1.12 5.02 5.00
C ILE A 27 -1.21 5.19 6.53
N LEU A 28 -0.74 4.21 7.30
CA LEU A 28 -0.71 4.27 8.76
C LEU A 28 0.64 4.72 9.31
N ILE A 29 1.75 4.26 8.74
CA ILE A 29 3.10 4.61 9.22
C ILE A 29 3.35 6.12 9.09
N VAL A 30 2.99 6.75 7.96
CA VAL A 30 3.29 8.17 7.74
C VAL A 30 2.59 9.07 8.78
N PRO A 31 1.26 8.98 9.01
CA PRO A 31 0.61 9.72 10.10
C PRO A 31 1.18 9.36 11.47
N ALA A 32 1.52 8.10 11.73
CA ALA A 32 2.04 7.70 13.04
C ALA A 32 3.40 8.35 13.33
N LEU A 33 4.31 8.39 12.36
CA LEU A 33 5.62 9.06 12.49
C LEU A 33 5.46 10.57 12.66
N VAL A 34 4.51 11.20 11.97
CA VAL A 34 4.26 12.64 12.09
C VAL A 34 3.62 12.99 13.44
N PHE A 35 2.55 12.29 13.84
CA PHE A 35 1.78 12.64 15.02
C PHE A 35 2.40 12.17 16.33
N PHE A 36 2.98 10.97 16.37
CA PHE A 36 3.54 10.41 17.60
C PHE A 36 5.03 10.71 17.78
N LEU A 37 5.78 10.88 16.69
CA LEU A 37 7.23 11.14 16.74
C LEU A 37 7.63 12.54 16.26
N GLY A 38 6.69 13.36 15.77
CA GLY A 38 6.98 14.73 15.35
C GLY A 38 7.83 14.83 14.09
N PHE A 39 7.88 13.79 13.26
CA PHE A 39 8.68 13.81 12.04
C PHE A 39 8.11 14.82 11.05
N SER A 40 9.00 15.47 10.28
CA SER A 40 8.55 16.26 9.12
C SER A 40 7.89 15.36 8.08
N GLN A 41 6.94 15.89 7.30
CA GLN A 41 6.18 15.11 6.33
C GLN A 41 7.10 14.35 5.34
N LYS A 42 8.13 15.02 4.82
CA LYS A 42 9.12 14.39 3.92
C LYS A 42 9.92 13.29 4.61
N MET A 43 10.35 13.51 5.86
CA MET A 43 11.10 12.51 6.63
C MET A 43 10.23 11.29 6.91
N ALA A 44 8.99 11.49 7.39
CA ALA A 44 8.04 10.41 7.63
C ALA A 44 7.76 9.59 6.36
N GLN A 45 7.56 10.25 5.22
CA GLN A 45 7.37 9.58 3.93
C GLN A 45 8.60 8.76 3.52
N GLY A 46 9.81 9.34 3.59
CA GLY A 46 11.06 8.63 3.26
C GLY A 46 11.32 7.43 4.16
N THR A 47 11.18 7.61 5.48
CA THR A 47 11.33 6.52 6.47
C THR A 47 10.30 5.42 6.24
N SER A 48 9.04 5.77 5.99
CA SER A 48 8.00 4.79 5.66
C SER A 48 8.33 4.02 4.39
N LEU A 49 8.85 4.68 3.36
CA LEU A 49 9.22 4.02 2.11
C LEU A 49 10.35 3.01 2.32
N GLY A 50 11.36 3.37 3.10
CA GLY A 50 12.48 2.47 3.44
C GLY A 50 12.00 1.21 4.19
N ILE A 51 11.12 1.37 5.17
CA ILE A 51 10.57 0.23 5.93
C ILE A 51 9.65 -0.64 5.06
N LEU A 52 8.84 -0.04 4.20
CA LEU A 52 7.86 -0.80 3.43
C LEU A 52 8.46 -1.51 2.22
N LEU A 53 9.39 -0.89 1.50
CA LEU A 53 9.96 -1.50 0.29
C LEU A 53 11.02 -2.56 0.62
N LEU A 54 11.86 -2.32 1.64
CA LEU A 54 12.97 -3.22 1.96
C LEU A 54 12.48 -4.43 2.78
N PRO A 55 12.26 -4.36 4.11
CA PRO A 55 11.93 -5.54 4.87
C PRO A 55 10.51 -6.06 4.59
N VAL A 56 9.50 -5.19 4.59
CA VAL A 56 8.09 -5.66 4.50
C VAL A 56 7.75 -6.15 3.10
N GLY A 57 8.09 -5.37 2.07
CA GLY A 57 7.77 -5.67 0.68
C GLY A 57 8.45 -6.94 0.19
N ILE A 58 9.75 -7.11 0.47
CA ILE A 58 10.49 -8.32 0.09
C ILE A 58 9.89 -9.57 0.74
N LEU A 59 9.63 -9.52 2.05
CA LEU A 59 9.04 -10.66 2.77
C LEU A 59 7.63 -10.99 2.26
N GLY A 60 6.81 -9.97 2.02
CA GLY A 60 5.47 -10.13 1.47
C GLY A 60 5.48 -10.75 0.08
N VAL A 61 6.25 -10.18 -0.86
CA VAL A 61 6.37 -10.71 -2.22
C VAL A 61 6.89 -12.14 -2.22
N MET A 62 7.87 -12.45 -1.36
CA MET A 62 8.39 -13.81 -1.25
C MET A 62 7.32 -14.81 -0.81
N GLU A 63 6.47 -14.46 0.16
CA GLU A 63 5.38 -15.32 0.60
C GLU A 63 4.34 -15.51 -0.50
N TYR A 64 3.84 -14.43 -1.11
CA TYR A 64 2.86 -14.52 -2.19
C TYR A 64 3.40 -15.23 -3.44
N TYR A 65 4.69 -15.07 -3.73
CA TYR A 65 5.35 -15.76 -4.84
C TYR A 65 5.42 -17.27 -4.59
N LYS A 66 5.78 -17.69 -3.37
CA LYS A 66 5.78 -19.11 -2.98
C LYS A 66 4.39 -19.75 -3.12
N GLN A 67 3.34 -18.98 -2.88
CA GLN A 67 1.95 -19.42 -3.00
C GLN A 67 1.40 -19.33 -4.44
N GLY A 68 2.21 -18.88 -5.42
CA GLY A 68 1.82 -18.81 -6.83
C GLY A 68 0.91 -17.63 -7.20
N TYR A 69 0.73 -16.65 -6.32
CA TYR A 69 -0.15 -15.49 -6.55
C TYR A 69 0.54 -14.28 -7.19
N VAL A 70 1.78 -14.43 -7.65
CA VAL A 70 2.57 -13.33 -8.22
C VAL A 70 2.88 -13.63 -9.69
N ASP A 71 2.26 -12.87 -10.59
CA ASP A 71 2.62 -12.86 -12.01
C ASP A 71 3.83 -11.95 -12.25
N ILE A 72 4.99 -12.56 -12.47
CA ILE A 72 6.26 -11.85 -12.65
C ILE A 72 6.27 -10.98 -13.91
N LYS A 73 5.52 -11.34 -14.98
CA LYS A 73 5.47 -10.53 -16.19
C LYS A 73 4.74 -9.21 -15.92
N ILE A 74 3.61 -9.28 -15.21
CA ILE A 74 2.84 -8.10 -14.83
C ILE A 74 3.65 -7.21 -13.88
N VAL A 75 4.30 -7.82 -12.88
CA VAL A 75 5.17 -7.12 -11.93
C VAL A 75 6.27 -6.36 -12.67
N LEU A 76 6.94 -6.98 -13.63
CA LEU A 76 8.03 -6.36 -14.38
C LEU A 76 7.54 -5.15 -15.21
N LEU A 77 6.41 -5.32 -15.91
CA LEU A 77 5.86 -4.27 -16.76
C LEU A 77 5.41 -3.05 -15.95
N ILE A 78 4.72 -3.27 -14.82
CA ILE A 78 4.30 -2.21 -13.91
C ILE A 78 5.51 -1.56 -13.24
N SER A 79 6.53 -2.35 -12.87
CA SER A 79 7.74 -1.85 -12.21
C SER A 79 8.50 -0.86 -13.08
N LEU A 80 8.57 -1.07 -14.41
CA LEU A 80 9.19 -0.10 -15.31
C LEU A 80 8.47 1.27 -15.25
N GLY A 81 7.15 1.27 -15.36
CA GLY A 81 6.35 2.49 -15.24
C GLY A 81 6.51 3.14 -13.87
N PHE A 82 6.57 2.33 -12.82
CA PHE A 82 6.77 2.77 -11.44
C PHE A 82 8.12 3.43 -11.22
N ILE A 83 9.21 2.90 -11.79
CA ILE A 83 10.54 3.52 -11.69
C ILE A 83 10.50 4.93 -12.28
N ILE A 84 9.95 5.09 -13.48
CA ILE A 84 9.87 6.40 -14.13
C ILE A 84 9.00 7.34 -13.29
N GLY A 85 7.78 6.91 -12.93
CA GLY A 85 6.86 7.72 -12.14
C GLY A 85 7.41 8.12 -10.77
N SER A 86 8.11 7.23 -10.08
CA SER A 86 8.70 7.49 -8.76
C SER A 86 9.90 8.45 -8.84
N LEU A 87 10.71 8.38 -9.90
CA LEU A 87 11.83 9.31 -10.11
C LEU A 87 11.34 10.75 -10.33
N PHE A 88 10.33 10.96 -11.16
CA PHE A 88 9.75 12.29 -11.37
C PHE A 88 8.92 12.74 -10.16
N GLY A 89 8.07 11.86 -9.63
CA GLY A 89 7.21 12.15 -8.49
C GLY A 89 8.00 12.51 -7.23
N SER A 90 9.10 11.81 -6.93
CA SER A 90 9.96 12.11 -5.78
C SER A 90 10.65 13.46 -5.94
N LYS A 91 11.16 13.80 -7.13
CA LYS A 91 11.75 15.13 -7.39
C LYS A 91 10.75 16.26 -7.17
N ILE A 92 9.52 16.10 -7.68
CA ILE A 92 8.43 17.06 -7.46
C ILE A 92 8.08 17.13 -5.97
N ALA A 93 7.98 15.99 -5.29
CA ALA A 93 7.63 15.96 -3.88
C ALA A 93 8.69 16.64 -2.99
N LEU A 94 9.97 16.45 -3.33
CA LEU A 94 11.09 17.02 -2.61
C LEU A 94 11.24 18.53 -2.86
N SER A 95 10.79 19.06 -4.01
CA SER A 95 10.83 20.50 -4.29
C SER A 95 9.69 21.30 -3.64
N LEU A 96 8.58 20.64 -3.28
CA LEU A 96 7.43 21.28 -2.63
C LEU A 96 7.66 21.51 -1.13
N SER A 97 6.94 22.44 -0.51
CA SER A 97 6.98 22.64 0.95
C SER A 97 6.32 21.47 1.70
N ASN A 98 6.69 21.27 2.97
CA ASN A 98 6.11 20.22 3.81
C ASN A 98 4.58 20.36 3.93
N ASP A 99 4.07 21.59 4.03
CA ASP A 99 2.63 21.86 4.12
C ASP A 99 1.89 21.46 2.85
N THR A 100 2.45 21.74 1.67
CA THR A 100 1.84 21.35 0.40
C THR A 100 1.76 19.83 0.27
N ILE A 101 2.83 19.11 0.60
CA ILE A 101 2.84 17.65 0.57
C ILE A 101 1.88 17.05 1.58
N LYS A 102 1.79 17.65 2.78
CA LYS A 102 0.84 17.22 3.81
C LYS A 102 -0.60 17.38 3.32
N LYS A 103 -0.95 18.53 2.74
CA LYS A 103 -2.30 18.78 2.19
C LYS A 103 -2.61 17.86 1.00
N ALA A 104 -1.67 17.66 0.09
CA ALA A 104 -1.82 16.74 -1.04
C ALA A 104 -2.08 15.31 -0.56
N PHE A 105 -1.31 14.82 0.42
CA PHE A 105 -1.50 13.50 1.02
C PHE A 105 -2.88 13.38 1.70
N ALA A 106 -3.28 14.39 2.48
CA ALA A 106 -4.59 14.40 3.13
C ALA A 106 -5.74 14.35 2.11
N LEU A 107 -5.64 15.10 1.00
CA LEU A 107 -6.64 15.09 -0.06
C LEU A 107 -6.76 13.69 -0.69
N VAL A 108 -5.63 13.05 -1.01
CA VAL A 108 -5.62 11.68 -1.56
C VAL A 108 -6.27 10.70 -0.57
N MET A 109 -5.97 10.81 0.73
CA MET A 109 -6.57 9.95 1.75
C MET A 109 -8.10 10.12 1.82
N VAL A 110 -8.60 11.35 1.77
CA VAL A 110 -10.05 11.60 1.74
C VAL A 110 -10.68 11.01 0.49
N LEU A 111 -10.09 11.21 -0.69
CA LEU A 111 -10.60 10.66 -1.94
C LEU A 111 -10.64 9.12 -1.93
N VAL A 112 -9.58 8.47 -1.44
CA VAL A 112 -9.52 7.01 -1.30
C VAL A 112 -10.58 6.53 -0.31
N GLY A 113 -10.69 7.17 0.86
CA GLY A 113 -11.70 6.83 1.87
C GLY A 113 -13.13 6.95 1.33
N LEU A 114 -13.44 8.05 0.63
CA LEU A 114 -14.74 8.25 -0.01
C LEU A 114 -15.00 7.21 -1.10
N LYS A 115 -14.00 6.89 -1.93
CA LYS A 115 -14.13 5.87 -2.97
C LYS A 115 -14.48 4.52 -2.36
N ILE A 116 -13.77 4.09 -1.31
CA ILE A 116 -14.05 2.81 -0.64
C ILE A 116 -15.48 2.82 -0.07
N LEU A 117 -15.87 3.91 0.61
CA LEU A 117 -17.16 4.00 1.29
C LEU A 117 -18.36 4.03 0.33
N PHE A 118 -18.23 4.70 -0.82
CA PHE A 118 -19.35 4.95 -1.73
C PHE A 118 -19.30 4.16 -3.05
N LEU A 119 -18.13 3.68 -3.48
CA LEU A 119 -17.96 3.05 -4.79
C LEU A 119 -17.88 1.52 -4.73
N ASP A 120 -17.41 0.93 -3.63
CA ASP A 120 -17.30 -0.53 -3.49
C ASP A 120 -18.66 -1.23 -3.55
N LYS A 121 -19.74 -0.52 -3.18
CA LYS A 121 -21.13 -1.01 -3.30
C LYS A 121 -21.51 -1.35 -4.75
N LYS A 122 -20.95 -0.63 -5.74
CA LYS A 122 -21.27 -0.77 -7.18
C LYS A 122 -20.43 -1.82 -7.91
N ILE A 123 -19.22 -2.11 -7.42
CA ILE A 123 -18.30 -3.08 -8.04
C ILE A 123 -18.65 -4.51 -7.62
N GLN A 124 -19.00 -4.71 -6.35
CA GLN A 124 -19.48 -5.99 -5.81
C GLN A 124 -20.79 -6.44 -6.48
N GLU A 125 -21.70 -5.50 -6.74
CA GLU A 125 -22.98 -5.78 -7.42
C GLU A 125 -22.76 -6.25 -8.86
N LYS A 126 -21.84 -5.63 -9.61
CA LYS A 126 -21.48 -6.07 -10.97
C LYS A 126 -20.76 -7.43 -11.00
N ALA A 127 -19.88 -7.70 -10.05
CA ALA A 127 -19.15 -8.97 -9.96
C ALA A 127 -20.07 -10.15 -9.63
N ASN A 128 -21.08 -9.96 -8.76
CA ASN A 128 -22.06 -10.99 -8.43
C ASN A 128 -23.11 -11.24 -9.53
N THR A 129 -23.28 -10.32 -10.48
CA THR A 129 -24.23 -10.48 -11.60
C THR A 129 -23.64 -11.12 -12.86
N GLY A 130 -22.36 -11.54 -12.87
CA GLY A 130 -21.67 -11.81 -14.13
C GLY A 130 -20.56 -12.86 -14.13
N THR A 131 -20.75 -14.05 -13.57
CA THR A 131 -20.09 -15.27 -14.07
C THR A 131 -20.89 -16.52 -13.73
N ASN A 132 -21.54 -17.08 -14.75
CA ASN A 132 -21.98 -18.48 -14.78
C ASN A 132 -20.76 -19.38 -14.52
N THR A 133 -20.80 -20.15 -13.43
CA THR A 133 -19.90 -21.28 -13.20
C THR A 133 -20.03 -22.30 -14.34
N PRO A 134 -18.96 -22.67 -15.06
CA PRO A 134 -18.94 -23.94 -15.75
C PRO A 134 -19.02 -25.02 -14.67
N LYS A 135 -20.10 -25.81 -14.68
CA LYS A 135 -20.15 -27.07 -13.93
C LYS A 135 -19.00 -27.94 -14.44
N VAL A 136 -17.99 -28.17 -13.62
CA VAL A 136 -17.10 -29.31 -13.80
C VAL A 136 -17.89 -30.53 -13.40
N ASP A 137 -18.27 -31.34 -14.40
CA ASP A 137 -18.97 -32.60 -14.21
C ASP A 137 -18.05 -33.60 -13.54
N SER A 138 -18.35 -33.89 -12.29
CA SER A 138 -17.71 -34.96 -11.51
C SER A 138 -18.38 -36.30 -11.81
N THR A 139 -18.24 -36.76 -13.06
CA THR A 139 -18.48 -38.14 -13.48
C THR A 139 -17.32 -38.48 -14.42
N GLY A 140 -16.25 -39.13 -13.99
CA GLY A 140 -16.30 -40.41 -13.30
C GLY A 140 -16.47 -41.55 -14.32
N LYS A 141 -15.61 -41.59 -15.34
CA LYS A 141 -15.08 -42.78 -16.04
C LYS A 141 -14.05 -42.38 -17.08
#